data_AF-Q0AUW6-F1
#
_entry.id   AF-Q0AUW6-F1
#
_cell.length_a   1.000
_cell.length_b   1.000
_cell.length_c   1.000
_cell.angle_alpha   90.00
_cell.angle_beta   90.00
_cell.angle_gamma   90.00
#
_symmetry.space_group_name_H-M   'P 1'
#
loop_
_entity.id
_entity.type
_entity.pdbx_description
1 polymer ?
#
loop_
_entity_poly.entity_id
_entity_poly.type
_entity_poly.pdbx_seq_one_letter_code
_entity_poly.pdbx_strand_id
1 'polypeptide(L)'
;MKEVIQAVCSNRLVLLEAATELVDLLIDYTGIEPEFVSKVCRELIRFVGPDIGNISTSLALLAEPLTNIALTLHRHPDYRDIGLQMFEELISLNIRETRSALDILDRRLLKTTNTPFRPRRRRKKS
;
A
#
# COMPACT_ATOMS: atom_id res chain seq x y z
N MET A 1 -10.40 -0.19 22.60
CA MET A 1 -9.73 -0.94 21.50
C MET A 1 -8.52 -0.19 20.95
N LYS A 2 -8.62 1.10 20.60
CA LYS A 2 -7.48 1.90 20.11
C LYS A 2 -6.27 1.94 21.06
N GLU A 3 -6.52 2.10 22.36
CA GLU A 3 -5.46 2.11 23.39
C GLU A 3 -4.70 0.77 23.46
N VAL A 4 -5.40 -0.35 23.28
CA VAL A 4 -4.79 -1.69 23.23
C VAL A 4 -3.90 -1.82 22.00
N ILE A 5 -4.37 -1.37 20.83
CA ILE A 5 -3.58 -1.39 19.60
C ILE A 5 -2.34 -0.49 19.74
N GLN A 6 -2.47 0.69 20.36
CA GLN A 6 -1.34 1.56 20.64
C GLN A 6 -0.32 0.93 21.60
N ALA A 7 -0.79 0.23 22.63
CA ALA A 7 0.08 -0.51 23.54
C ALA A 7 0.83 -1.64 22.82
N VAL A 8 0.16 -2.36 21.90
CA VAL A 8 0.79 -3.35 21.02
C VAL A 8 1.86 -2.69 20.13
N CYS A 9 1.55 -1.56 19.50
CA CYS A 9 2.51 -0.82 18.67
C CYS A 9 3.75 -0.34 19.44
N SER A 10 3.63 -0.15 20.75
CA SER A 10 4.72 0.29 21.61
C SER A 10 5.66 -0.85 22.04
N ASN A 11 5.30 -2.11 21.79
CA ASN A 11 6.09 -3.28 22.16
C ASN A 11 6.43 -4.11 20.92
N ARG A 12 7.70 -4.05 20.48
CA ARG A 12 8.16 -4.73 19.26
C ARG A 12 7.87 -6.23 19.24
N LEU A 13 8.06 -6.96 20.35
CA LEU A 13 7.85 -8.41 20.37
C LEU A 13 6.39 -8.76 20.18
N VAL A 14 5.50 -8.06 20.90
CA VAL A 14 4.04 -8.27 20.79
C VAL A 14 3.55 -7.83 19.41
N LEU A 15 4.08 -6.74 18.87
CA LEU A 15 3.75 -6.26 17.54
C LEU A 15 4.15 -7.28 16.47
N LEU A 16 5.32 -7.91 16.58
CA LEU A 16 5.77 -8.94 15.63
C LEU A 16 4.87 -10.17 15.65
N GLU A 17 4.45 -10.61 16.84
CA GLU A 17 3.58 -11.78 17.00
C GLU A 17 2.17 -11.51 16.48
N ALA A 18 1.64 -10.32 16.71
CA ALA A 18 0.30 -9.92 16.28
C ALA A 18 0.24 -9.25 14.89
N ALA A 19 1.36 -9.09 14.20
CA ALA A 19 1.45 -8.22 13.01
C ALA A 19 0.47 -8.62 11.91
N THR A 20 0.33 -9.91 11.62
CA THR A 20 -0.55 -10.43 10.57
C THR A 20 -2.02 -10.18 10.91
N GLU A 21 -2.44 -10.57 12.10
CA GLU A 21 -3.82 -10.40 12.57
C GLU A 21 -4.19 -8.91 12.66
N LEU A 22 -3.23 -8.09 13.10
CA LEU A 22 -3.41 -6.64 13.19
C LEU A 22 -3.57 -6.01 11.80
N VAL A 23 -2.74 -6.38 10.83
CA VAL A 23 -2.82 -5.86 9.46
C VAL A 23 -4.13 -6.28 8.80
N ASP A 24 -4.53 -7.54 8.94
CA ASP A 24 -5.80 -8.03 8.41
C ASP A 24 -7.00 -7.24 8.98
N LEU A 25 -6.98 -6.96 10.29
CA LEU A 25 -8.00 -6.12 10.92
C LEU A 25 -8.01 -4.70 10.35
N LEU A 26 -6.85 -4.10 10.07
CA LEU A 26 -6.74 -2.71 9.61
C LEU A 26 -7.26 -2.49 8.18
N ILE A 27 -7.29 -3.52 7.33
CA ILE A 27 -7.79 -3.43 5.95
C ILE A 27 -9.23 -2.88 5.96
N ASP A 28 -10.10 -3.46 6.78
CA ASP A 28 -11.51 -3.07 6.86
C ASP A 28 -11.71 -1.67 7.46
N TYR A 29 -10.78 -1.22 8.30
CA TYR A 29 -10.83 0.10 8.92
C TYR A 29 -10.23 1.22 8.06
N THR A 30 -9.52 0.89 6.96
CA THR A 30 -8.78 1.88 6.16
C THR A 30 -9.69 2.96 5.58
N GLY A 31 -10.92 2.60 5.21
CA GLY A 31 -11.92 3.55 4.69
C GLY A 31 -12.74 4.28 5.76
N ILE A 32 -12.73 3.78 7.00
CA ILE A 32 -13.56 4.30 8.10
C ILE A 32 -12.75 5.23 9.01
N GLU A 33 -11.53 4.82 9.36
CA GLU A 33 -10.62 5.56 10.25
C GLU A 33 -9.21 5.68 9.64
N PRO A 34 -9.06 6.37 8.50
CA PRO A 34 -7.79 6.47 7.78
C PRO A 34 -6.65 7.07 8.62
N GLU A 35 -6.97 8.00 9.53
CA GLU A 35 -5.98 8.58 10.45
C GLU A 35 -5.34 7.51 11.32
N PHE A 36 -6.20 6.70 11.96
CA PHE A 36 -5.78 5.67 12.90
C PHE A 36 -4.98 4.58 12.18
N VAL A 37 -5.50 4.10 11.04
CA VAL A 37 -4.81 3.10 10.23
C VAL A 37 -3.44 3.60 9.78
N SER A 38 -3.33 4.85 9.33
CA SER A 38 -2.05 5.41 8.89
C SER A 38 -1.01 5.52 10.00
N LYS A 39 -1.44 5.77 11.25
CA LYS A 39 -0.55 5.83 12.42
C LYS A 39 -0.03 4.44 12.76
N VAL A 40 -0.93 3.46 12.84
CA VAL A 40 -0.58 2.08 13.18
C VAL A 40 0.33 1.46 12.11
N CYS A 41 -0.01 1.62 10.84
CA CYS A 41 0.78 1.06 9.75
C CYS A 41 2.18 1.68 9.65
N ARG A 42 2.33 2.98 9.97
CA ARG A 42 3.66 3.62 10.01
C ARG A 42 4.53 3.08 11.13
N GLU A 43 3.98 2.88 12.32
CA GLU A 43 4.73 2.23 13.41
C GLU A 43 5.10 0.78 13.02
N LEU A 44 4.19 0.05 12.37
CA LEU A 44 4.47 -1.30 11.89
C LEU A 44 5.60 -1.32 10.85
N ILE A 45 5.56 -0.46 9.83
CA ILE A 45 6.63 -0.32 8.83
C ILE A 45 7.95 0.06 9.51
N ARG A 46 7.93 0.93 10.51
CA ARG A 46 9.12 1.34 11.25
C ARG A 46 9.77 0.20 12.04
N PHE A 47 8.98 -0.63 12.73
CA PHE A 47 9.50 -1.67 13.62
C PHE A 47 9.73 -3.02 12.93
N VAL A 48 8.94 -3.31 11.90
CA VAL A 48 8.87 -4.61 11.23
C VAL A 48 9.42 -4.53 9.80
N GLY A 49 9.48 -3.33 9.20
CA GLY A 49 9.93 -3.11 7.82
C GLY A 49 11.22 -3.81 7.38
N PRO A 50 12.30 -3.80 8.20
CA PRO A 50 13.53 -4.54 7.86
C PRO A 50 13.32 -6.05 7.73
N ASP A 51 12.38 -6.61 8.51
CA ASP A 51 12.03 -8.02 8.50
C ASP A 51 11.05 -8.36 7.35
N ILE A 52 10.17 -7.43 6.95
CA ILE A 52 9.24 -7.59 5.80
C ILE A 52 10.01 -7.74 4.48
N GLY A 53 11.14 -7.03 4.32
CA GLY A 53 12.00 -7.16 3.14
C GLY A 53 12.73 -8.52 3.05
N ASN A 54 12.70 -9.32 4.11
CA ASN A 54 13.29 -10.65 4.14
C ASN A 54 12.25 -11.72 3.78
N ILE A 55 12.27 -12.18 2.52
CA ILE A 55 11.37 -13.17 1.93
C ILE A 55 11.33 -14.51 2.70
N SER A 56 12.33 -14.80 3.52
CA SER A 56 12.38 -16.02 4.34
C SER A 56 11.57 -15.93 5.64
N THR A 57 10.97 -14.78 5.95
CA THR A 57 10.16 -14.57 7.16
C THR A 57 8.66 -14.63 6.86
N SER A 58 7.87 -15.07 7.83
CA SER A 58 6.40 -15.00 7.76
C SER A 58 5.87 -13.57 7.57
N LEU A 59 6.68 -12.56 7.92
CA LEU A 59 6.37 -11.14 7.81
C LEU A 59 6.40 -10.63 6.37
N ALA A 60 7.04 -11.35 5.44
CA ALA A 60 6.97 -11.04 4.02
C ALA A 60 5.51 -11.09 3.50
N LEU A 61 4.62 -11.85 4.15
CA LEU A 61 3.19 -11.89 3.81
C LEU A 61 2.47 -10.56 4.07
N LEU A 62 3.03 -9.67 4.89
CA LEU A 62 2.45 -8.36 5.19
C LEU A 62 2.65 -7.35 4.05
N ALA A 63 3.55 -7.66 3.11
CA ALA A 63 3.87 -6.84 1.96
C ALA A 63 2.65 -6.40 1.15
N GLU A 64 1.85 -7.37 0.71
CA GLU A 64 0.66 -7.15 -0.10
C GLU A 64 -0.42 -6.34 0.63
N PRO A 65 -0.87 -6.72 1.85
CA PRO A 65 -1.90 -5.96 2.53
C PRO A 65 -1.45 -4.55 2.92
N LEU A 66 -0.19 -4.34 3.34
CA LEU A 66 0.34 -2.99 3.59
C LEU A 66 0.39 -2.14 2.32
N THR A 67 0.74 -2.75 1.19
CA THR A 67 0.70 -2.08 -0.13
C THR A 67 -0.74 -1.67 -0.48
N ASN A 68 -1.72 -2.54 -0.25
CA ASN A 68 -3.13 -2.24 -0.49
C ASN A 68 -3.66 -1.12 0.41
N ILE A 69 -3.27 -1.10 1.68
CA ILE A 69 -3.61 -0.03 2.63
C ILE A 69 -3.02 1.30 2.14
N ALA A 70 -1.74 1.32 1.77
CA ALA A 70 -1.07 2.53 1.26
C ALA A 70 -1.78 3.07 0.00
N LEU A 71 -2.15 2.20 -0.95
CA LEU A 71 -2.90 2.58 -2.14
C LEU A 71 -4.31 3.09 -1.82
N THR A 72 -4.97 2.53 -0.82
CA THR A 72 -6.30 2.95 -0.38
C THR A 72 -6.24 4.34 0.27
N LEU A 73 -5.27 4.56 1.17
CA LEU A 73 -5.00 5.87 1.76
C LEU A 73 -4.63 6.91 0.69
N HIS A 74 -3.84 6.53 -0.33
CA HIS A 74 -3.46 7.43 -1.41
C HIS A 74 -4.68 7.92 -2.24
N ARG A 75 -5.73 7.10 -2.33
CA ARG A 75 -6.98 7.47 -3.02
C ARG A 75 -7.89 8.35 -2.16
N HIS A 76 -7.65 8.43 -0.85
CA HIS A 76 -8.42 9.28 0.05
C HIS A 76 -7.92 10.73 -0.04
N PRO A 77 -8.78 11.74 -0.28
CA PRO A 77 -8.35 13.13 -0.49
C PRO A 77 -7.43 13.67 0.62
N ASP A 78 -7.83 13.48 1.88
CA ASP A 78 -7.11 14.02 3.04
C ASP A 78 -5.87 13.20 3.45
N TYR A 79 -5.72 11.97 2.95
CA TYR A 79 -4.62 11.06 3.31
C TYR A 79 -3.75 10.70 2.12
N ARG A 80 -3.92 11.41 1.00
CA ARG A 80 -3.23 11.14 -0.27
C ARG A 80 -1.71 11.11 -0.10
N ASP A 81 -1.17 12.14 0.53
CA ASP A 81 0.28 12.30 0.73
C ASP A 81 0.82 11.25 1.70
N ILE A 82 0.04 10.93 2.73
CA ILE A 82 0.39 9.88 3.70
C ILE A 82 0.44 8.51 3.03
N GLY A 83 -0.56 8.18 2.22
CA GLY A 83 -0.58 6.93 1.46
C GLY A 83 0.57 6.84 0.46
N LEU A 84 0.95 7.95 -0.16
CA LEU A 84 2.11 8.02 -1.06
C LEU A 84 3.41 7.75 -0.31
N GLN A 85 3.65 8.43 0.81
CA GLN A 85 4.84 8.25 1.64
C GLN A 85 4.98 6.80 2.11
N MET A 86 3.89 6.20 2.60
CA MET A 86 3.88 4.79 2.99
C MET A 86 4.23 3.86 1.82
N PHE A 87 3.70 4.14 0.63
CA PHE A 87 4.01 3.35 -0.56
C PHE A 87 5.50 3.46 -0.94
N GLU A 88 6.08 4.66 -0.88
CA GLU A 88 7.51 4.89 -1.13
C GLU A 88 8.41 4.19 -0.10
N GLU A 89 8.03 4.21 1.18
CA GLU A 89 8.73 3.48 2.25
C GLU A 89 8.73 1.97 1.96
N LEU A 90 7.59 1.39 1.59
CA LEU A 90 7.48 -0.02 1.23
C LEU A 90 8.34 -0.39 0.00
N ILE A 91 8.45 0.50 -0.99
CA ILE A 91 9.36 0.32 -2.14
C ILE A 91 10.82 0.29 -1.69
N SER A 92 11.20 1.21 -0.79
CA SER A 92 12.56 1.33 -0.28
C SER A 92 13.02 0.07 0.49
N LEU A 93 12.07 -0.62 1.12
CA LEU A 93 12.28 -1.88 1.84
C LEU A 93 12.44 -3.10 0.90
N ASN A 94 12.49 -2.89 -0.41
CA ASN A 94 12.72 -3.91 -1.43
C ASN A 94 11.68 -5.04 -1.43
N ILE A 95 10.45 -4.72 -1.04
CA ILE A 95 9.33 -5.64 -1.07
C ILE A 95 9.01 -5.92 -2.55
N ARG A 96 9.16 -7.18 -2.96
CA ARG A 96 9.03 -7.62 -4.37
C ARG A 96 7.61 -7.38 -4.89
N GLU A 97 6.63 -7.51 -4.01
CA GLU A 97 5.21 -7.28 -4.24
C GLU A 97 4.93 -5.78 -4.48
N THR A 98 5.53 -4.89 -3.70
CA THR A 98 5.41 -3.44 -3.91
C THR A 98 6.08 -3.01 -5.21
N ARG A 99 7.22 -3.60 -5.59
CA ARG A 99 7.82 -3.40 -6.93
C ARG A 99 6.90 -3.88 -8.05
N SER A 100 6.22 -5.00 -7.86
CA SER A 100 5.26 -5.54 -8.83
C SER A 100 4.02 -4.63 -8.96
N ALA A 101 3.52 -4.08 -7.85
CA ALA A 101 2.45 -3.09 -7.86
C ALA A 101 2.88 -1.78 -8.56
N LEU A 102 4.11 -1.33 -8.34
CA LEU A 102 4.72 -0.18 -9.01
C LEU A 102 4.82 -0.42 -10.52
N ASP A 103 5.30 -1.59 -10.96
CA ASP A 103 5.36 -1.97 -12.38
C ASP A 103 3.96 -1.99 -13.02
N ILE A 104 2.93 -2.43 -12.30
CA ILE A 104 1.54 -2.40 -12.79
C ILE A 104 1.03 -0.96 -12.91
N LEU A 105 1.31 -0.11 -11.93
CA LEU A 105 0.94 1.30 -11.96
C LEU A 105 1.66 2.04 -13.10
N ASP A 106 2.96 1.83 -13.26
CA ASP A 106 3.76 2.46 -14.31
C ASP A 106 3.31 2.01 -15.70
N ARG A 107 3.06 0.71 -15.90
CA ARG A 107 2.45 0.17 -17.12
C ARG A 107 1.05 0.73 -17.40
N ARG A 108 0.28 1.07 -16.37
CA ARG A 108 -1.06 1.68 -16.51
C ARG A 108 -0.95 3.15 -16.92
N LEU A 109 0.02 3.90 -16.40
CA LEU A 109 0.28 5.29 -16.78
C LEU A 109 0.73 5.40 -18.26
N LEU A 110 1.56 4.47 -18.73
CA LEU A 110 2.00 4.42 -20.13
C LEU A 110 0.85 4.14 -21.13
N LYS A 111 -0.22 3.46 -20.70
CA LYS A 111 -1.39 3.18 -21.57
C LYS A 111 -2.31 4.38 -21.77
N THR A 112 -2.30 5.36 -20.86
CA THR A 112 -3.21 6.51 -20.92
C THR A 112 -2.73 7.59 -21.91
N THR A 113 -1.45 7.59 -22.32
CA THR A 113 -0.89 8.66 -23.15
C THR A 113 -0.85 8.39 -24.65
N ASN A 114 -1.35 7.25 -25.16
CA ASN A 114 -1.24 6.97 -26.59
C ASN A 114 -2.46 6.24 -27.18
N THR A 115 -3.40 7.02 -27.70
CA THR A 115 -3.86 6.95 -29.09
C THR A 115 -4.99 7.98 -29.31
N PRO A 116 -4.76 9.10 -29.99
CA PRO A 116 -5.88 9.85 -30.54
C PRO A 116 -6.54 8.98 -31.61
N PHE A 117 -7.78 8.55 -31.36
CA PHE A 117 -8.65 7.94 -32.36
C PHE A 117 -8.71 8.89 -33.58
N ARG A 118 -7.96 8.59 -34.64
CA ARG A 118 -8.11 9.30 -35.93
C ARG A 118 -9.40 8.79 -36.58
N PRO A 119 -10.45 9.62 -36.77
CA PRO A 119 -11.62 9.18 -37.51
C PRO A 119 -11.22 8.89 -38.95
N ARG A 120 -11.41 7.64 -39.38
CA ARG A 120 -11.22 7.20 -40.77
C ARG A 120 -12.24 7.93 -41.64
N ARG A 121 -11.78 8.98 -42.34
CA ARG A 121 -12.57 9.73 -43.33
C ARG A 121 -13.03 8.74 -44.41
N ARG A 122 -14.32 8.39 -44.42
CA ARG A 122 -14.95 7.58 -45.48
C ARG A 122 -14.71 8.25 -46.82
N ARG A 123 -13.93 7.60 -47.70
CA ARG A 123 -13.86 7.98 -49.12
C ARG A 123 -15.23 7.75 -49.74
N LYS A 124 -15.97 8.82 -50.01
CA LYS A 124 -17.11 8.83 -50.94
C LYS A 124 -16.56 8.48 -52.33
N LYS A 125 -17.01 7.35 -52.91
CA LYS A 125 -16.84 7.08 -54.33
C LYS A 125 -17.91 7.89 -55.09
N SER A 126 -17.47 8.68 -56.07
CA SER A 126 -18.29 9.11 -57.21
C SER A 126 -18.57 7.94 -58.13
#